data_AF-A0A9N8LL23-F1
#
_entry.id   AF-A0A9N8LL23-F1
#
_cell.length_a   1.000
_cell.length_b   1.000
_cell.length_c   1.000
_cell.angle_alpha   90.00
_cell.angle_beta   90.00
_cell.angle_gamma   90.00
#
_symmetry.space_group_name_H-M   'P 1'
#
loop_
_entity.id
_entity.type
_entity.pdbx_description
1 polymer ?
#
loop_
_entity_poly.entity_id
_entity_poly.type
_entity_poly.pdbx_seq_one_letter_code
_entity_poly.pdbx_strand_id
1 'polypeptide(L)'
;MDDTNSSAISGIPALVGLENFFAWREAIEPVFIGIRAFDIVRGVETQPTLPPNATSTDVRLSESWKDRDAKAMFYLRKTVSGALKAMIRDLSSSAD
;
A
#
# COMPACT_ATOMS: atom_id res chain seq x y z
N MET A 1 1.44 0.74 26.12
CA MET A 1 0.41 0.20 25.22
C MET A 1 0.46 1.07 23.97
N ASP A 2 0.72 0.42 22.84
CA ASP A 2 1.04 1.01 21.55
C ASP A 2 -0.11 1.81 20.93
N ASP A 3 -0.03 3.15 21.00
CA ASP A 3 -0.96 4.05 20.29
C ASP A 3 -0.31 4.77 19.10
N THR A 4 0.85 4.30 18.61
CA THR A 4 1.54 4.97 17.48
C THR A 4 0.98 4.56 16.11
N ASN A 5 0.08 3.58 16.03
CA ASN A 5 -0.42 3.05 14.75
C ASN A 5 -1.86 3.44 14.37
N SER A 6 -2.60 4.16 15.22
CA SER A 6 -4.04 4.43 15.01
C SER A 6 -4.36 5.66 14.15
N SER A 7 -3.38 6.21 13.41
CA SER A 7 -3.59 7.38 12.55
C SER A 7 -4.07 7.04 11.14
N ALA A 8 -3.77 5.85 10.62
CA ALA A 8 -3.99 5.55 9.20
C ALA A 8 -5.48 5.42 8.81
N ILE A 9 -6.33 5.12 9.79
CA ILE A 9 -7.76 4.87 9.58
C ILE A 9 -8.66 5.94 10.21
N SER A 10 -8.11 6.94 10.91
CA SER A 10 -8.90 7.90 11.69
C SER A 10 -9.79 8.82 10.85
N GLY A 11 -9.56 8.89 9.53
CA GLY A 11 -10.37 9.64 8.56
C GLY A 11 -11.36 8.80 7.76
N ILE A 12 -11.44 7.49 7.99
CA ILE A 12 -12.34 6.61 7.25
C ILE A 12 -13.69 6.59 7.98
N PRO A 13 -14.81 6.97 7.34
CA PRO A 13 -16.12 6.94 8.00
C PRO A 13 -16.48 5.51 8.42
N ALA A 14 -17.33 5.31 9.42
CA ALA A 14 -17.86 3.98 9.69
C ALA A 14 -18.77 3.56 8.52
N LEU A 15 -18.73 2.29 8.09
CA LEU A 15 -19.70 1.76 7.13
C LEU A 15 -21.02 1.48 7.88
N VAL A 16 -22.03 2.33 7.68
CA VAL A 16 -23.30 2.25 8.43
C VAL A 16 -24.43 1.71 7.54
N GLY A 17 -24.35 1.93 6.22
CA GLY A 17 -25.36 1.46 5.28
C GLY A 17 -24.95 1.65 3.82
N LEU A 18 -25.88 1.37 2.91
CA LEU A 18 -25.65 1.51 1.46
C LEU A 18 -25.42 2.97 1.06
N GLU A 19 -26.07 3.89 1.77
CA GLU A 19 -26.03 5.33 1.55
C GLU A 19 -24.62 5.91 1.67
N ASN A 20 -23.76 5.30 2.50
CA ASN A 20 -22.39 5.76 2.70
C ASN A 20 -21.32 4.77 2.19
N PHE A 21 -21.74 3.68 1.55
CA PHE A 21 -20.84 2.64 1.04
C PHE A 21 -19.78 3.19 0.08
N PHE A 22 -20.17 4.04 -0.88
CA PHE A 22 -19.22 4.53 -1.88
C PHE A 22 -18.17 5.48 -1.28
N ALA A 23 -18.58 6.37 -0.38
CA ALA A 23 -17.68 7.27 0.33
C ALA A 23 -16.73 6.49 1.25
N TRP A 24 -17.25 5.49 1.96
CA TRP A 24 -16.44 4.59 2.76
C TRP A 24 -15.41 3.83 1.92
N ARG A 25 -15.87 3.21 0.83
CA ARG A 25 -15.03 2.43 -0.09
C ARG A 25 -13.89 3.30 -0.65
N GLU A 26 -14.20 4.51 -1.09
CA GLU A 26 -13.20 5.44 -1.60
C GLU A 26 -12.17 5.82 -0.52
N ALA A 27 -12.62 6.05 0.72
CA ALA A 27 -11.74 6.39 1.83
C ALA A 27 -10.82 5.23 2.28
N ILE A 28 -11.31 3.98 2.21
CA ILE A 28 -10.54 2.79 2.65
C ILE A 28 -9.67 2.19 1.54
N GLU A 29 -9.98 2.44 0.26
CA GLU A 29 -9.24 1.88 -0.89
C GLU A 29 -7.71 2.10 -0.79
N PRO A 30 -7.19 3.28 -0.41
CA PRO A 30 -5.75 3.47 -0.24
C PRO A 30 -5.12 2.55 0.82
N VAL A 31 -5.85 2.19 1.87
CA VAL A 31 -5.38 1.26 2.91
C VAL A 31 -5.27 -0.15 2.32
N PHE A 32 -6.26 -0.61 1.56
CA PHE A 32 -6.19 -1.91 0.88
C PHE A 32 -5.08 -1.97 -0.16
N ILE A 33 -4.86 -0.89 -0.92
CA ILE A 33 -3.73 -0.78 -1.83
C ILE A 33 -2.41 -0.91 -1.05
N GLY A 34 -2.28 -0.24 0.09
CA GLY A 34 -1.11 -0.34 0.97
C GLY A 34 -0.86 -1.75 1.50
N ILE A 35 -1.91 -2.45 1.94
CA ILE A 35 -1.82 -3.85 2.42
C ILE A 35 -1.35 -4.77 1.28
N ARG A 36 -1.98 -4.70 0.10
CA ARG A 36 -1.59 -5.52 -1.06
C ARG A 36 -0.16 -5.22 -1.53
N ALA A 37 0.24 -3.96 -1.50
CA ALA A 37 1.62 -3.57 -1.76
C ALA A 37 2.60 -4.25 -0.80
N PHE A 38 2.23 -4.37 0.47
CA PHE A 38 3.05 -5.01 1.47
C PHE A 38 3.18 -6.52 1.25
N ASP A 39 2.13 -7.19 0.78
CA ASP A 39 2.17 -8.62 0.43
C ASP A 39 3.17 -8.89 -0.71
N ILE A 40 3.26 -8.01 -1.70
CA ILE A 40 4.29 -8.08 -2.77
C ILE A 40 5.69 -7.87 -2.20
N VAL A 41 5.91 -6.81 -1.41
CA VAL A 41 7.24 -6.50 -0.83
C VAL A 41 7.73 -7.63 0.10
N ARG A 42 6.82 -8.28 0.82
CA ARG A 42 7.13 -9.43 1.68
C ARG A 42 7.37 -10.73 0.91
N GLY A 43 7.12 -10.74 -0.40
CA GLY A 43 7.19 -11.94 -1.22
C GLY A 43 6.06 -12.95 -0.98
N VAL A 44 4.98 -12.54 -0.30
CA VAL A 44 3.76 -13.36 -0.14
C VAL A 44 3.03 -13.44 -1.47
N GLU A 45 2.96 -12.33 -2.19
CA GLU A 45 2.44 -12.29 -3.54
C GLU A 45 3.58 -12.25 -4.58
N THR A 46 3.77 -13.37 -5.28
CA THR A 46 4.82 -13.51 -6.30
C THR A 46 4.35 -13.11 -7.69
N GLN A 47 5.29 -12.69 -8.54
CA GLN A 47 5.02 -12.44 -9.95
C GLN A 47 4.43 -13.69 -10.63
N PRO A 48 3.29 -13.56 -11.34
CA PRO A 48 2.74 -14.65 -12.12
C PRO A 48 3.72 -15.11 -13.20
N THR A 49 4.00 -16.41 -13.25
CA THR A 49 4.75 -17.03 -14.35
C THR A 49 3.84 -17.27 -15.55
N LEU A 50 4.21 -16.74 -16.71
CA LEU A 50 3.46 -17.00 -17.94
C LEU A 50 3.77 -18.42 -18.45
N PRO A 51 2.74 -19.24 -18.72
CA PRO A 51 2.96 -20.57 -19.30
C PRO A 51 3.39 -20.45 -20.78
N PRO A 52 3.99 -21.51 -21.37
CA PRO A 52 4.44 -21.49 -22.77
C PRO A 52 3.34 -21.18 -23.79
N ASN A 53 2.09 -21.50 -23.45
CA ASN A 53 0.88 -21.25 -24.22
C ASN A 53 -0.02 -20.19 -23.56
N ALA A 54 0.58 -19.11 -23.07
CA ALA A 54 -0.12 -18.03 -22.38
C ALA A 54 -1.32 -17.51 -23.16
N THR A 55 -2.45 -17.46 -22.46
CA THR A 55 -3.69 -16.86 -22.96
C THR A 55 -3.67 -15.34 -22.72
N SER A 56 -4.61 -14.63 -23.35
CA SER A 56 -4.81 -13.21 -23.06
C SER A 56 -5.08 -12.94 -21.57
N THR A 57 -5.73 -13.88 -20.88
CA THR A 57 -6.00 -13.78 -19.44
C THR A 57 -4.71 -13.83 -18.62
N ASP A 58 -3.77 -14.73 -18.97
CA ASP A 58 -2.49 -14.86 -18.28
C ASP A 58 -1.65 -13.58 -18.43
N VAL A 59 -1.64 -13.01 -19.64
CA VAL A 59 -0.96 -11.74 -19.93
C VAL A 59 -1.57 -10.61 -19.10
N ARG A 60 -2.90 -10.49 -19.05
CA ARG A 60 -3.61 -9.48 -18.25
C ARG A 60 -3.32 -9.59 -16.75
N LEU A 61 -3.24 -10.82 -16.23
CA LEU A 61 -2.88 -11.05 -14.83
C LEU A 61 -1.43 -10.61 -14.54
N SER A 62 -0.50 -10.92 -15.45
CA SER A 62 0.90 -10.49 -15.34
C SER A 62 1.03 -8.96 -15.39
N GLU A 63 0.33 -8.30 -16.31
CA GLU A 63 0.30 -6.83 -16.41
C GLU A 63 -0.31 -6.19 -15.16
N SER A 64 -1.46 -6.69 -14.70
CA SER A 64 -2.10 -6.22 -13.48
C SER A 64 -1.21 -6.40 -12.25
N TRP A 65 -0.42 -7.47 -12.19
CA TRP A 65 0.57 -7.66 -11.13
C TRP A 65 1.69 -6.63 -11.22
N LYS A 66 2.25 -6.36 -12.41
CA LYS A 66 3.31 -5.35 -12.61
C LYS A 66 2.88 -3.96 -12.16
N ASP A 67 1.63 -3.56 -12.45
CA ASP A 67 1.09 -2.28 -11.99
C ASP A 67 1.03 -2.19 -10.46
N ARG A 68 0.72 -3.31 -9.80
CA ARG A 68 0.67 -3.39 -8.33
C ARG A 68 2.07 -3.43 -7.72
N ASP A 69 3.02 -4.13 -8.34
CA ASP A 69 4.43 -4.09 -7.94
C ASP A 69 5.01 -2.67 -8.05
N ALA A 70 4.74 -1.96 -9.15
CA ALA A 70 5.17 -0.57 -9.31
C ALA A 70 4.62 0.34 -8.21
N LYS A 71 3.33 0.19 -7.85
CA LYS A 71 2.72 0.89 -6.71
C LYS A 71 3.38 0.48 -5.39
N ALA A 72 3.63 -0.81 -5.19
CA ALA A 72 4.26 -1.32 -3.98
C ALA A 72 5.65 -0.72 -3.76
N MET A 73 6.48 -0.73 -4.80
CA MET A 73 7.80 -0.13 -4.78
C MET A 73 7.76 1.39 -4.58
N PHE A 74 6.77 2.07 -5.15
CA PHE A 74 6.55 3.50 -4.88
C PHE A 74 6.25 3.76 -3.40
N TYR A 75 5.32 3.01 -2.79
CA TYR A 75 5.00 3.17 -1.37
C TYR A 75 6.18 2.84 -0.48
N LEU A 76 6.93 1.77 -0.78
CA LEU A 76 8.13 1.41 -0.04
C LEU A 76 9.15 2.56 -0.07
N ARG A 77 9.46 3.08 -1.26
CA ARG A 77 10.40 4.22 -1.41
C ARG A 77 9.91 5.45 -0.66
N LYS A 78 8.61 5.76 -0.74
CA LYS A 78 8.02 6.89 -0.02
C LYS A 78 8.16 6.74 1.50
N THR A 79 7.87 5.55 2.04
CA THR A 79 7.98 5.24 3.46
C THR A 79 9.43 5.33 3.95
N VAL A 80 10.37 4.69 3.25
CA VAL A 80 11.82 4.77 3.56
C VAL A 80 12.30 6.23 3.53
N SER A 81 11.91 6.98 2.51
CA SER A 81 12.27 8.40 2.39
C SER A 81 11.67 9.25 3.50
N GLY A 82 10.43 8.97 3.92
CA GLY A 82 9.78 9.64 5.04
C GLY A 82 10.49 9.36 6.37
N ALA A 83 10.82 8.09 6.64
CA ALA A 83 11.56 7.69 7.83
C ALA A 83 12.95 8.33 7.90
N LEU A 84 13.68 8.35 6.78
CA LEU A 84 14.97 9.04 6.67
C LEU A 84 14.85 10.54 6.97
N LYS A 85 13.83 11.21 6.43
CA LYS A 85 13.58 12.63 6.71
C LYS A 85 13.25 12.90 8.18
N ALA A 86 12.49 12.02 8.82
CA ALA A 86 12.19 12.12 10.25
C ALA A 86 13.47 11.97 11.09
N MET A 87 14.30 10.95 10.81
CA MET A 87 15.58 10.74 11.50
C MET A 87 16.54 11.93 11.34
N ILE A 88 16.64 12.52 10.14
CA ILE A 88 17.47 13.72 9.92
C ILE A 88 16.97 14.88 10.78
N ARG A 89 15.65 15.11 10.82
CA ARG A 89 15.05 16.18 11.64
C ARG A 89 15.35 15.97 13.12
N ASP A 90 15.19 14.75 13.63
CA ASP A 90 15.44 14.43 15.04
C ASP A 90 16.91 14.68 15.40
N LEU A 91 17.85 14.28 14.53
CA LEU A 91 19.28 14.56 14.71
C LEU A 91 19.57 16.06 14.74
N SER A 92 18.97 16.84 13.84
CA SER A 92 19.15 18.29 13.82
C SER A 92 18.56 18.97 15.05
N SER A 93 17.42 18.49 15.57
CA SER A 93 16.80 19.05 16.78
C SER A 93 17.49 18.64 18.08
N SER A 94 18.23 17.54 18.08
CA SER A 94 18.98 17.07 19.25
C SER A 94 20.38 17.70 19.37
N ALA A 95 20.79 18.49 18.36
CA ALA A 95 22.10 19.15 18.31
C ALA A 95 22.06 20.60 18.87
N ASP A 96 20.88 21.06 19.32
CA ASP A 96 20.65 22.29 20.09
C ASP A 96 20.44 21.97 21.58
#